data_AF-K9AQY0-F1
#
_entry.id   AF-K9AQY0-F1
#
_cell.length_a   1.000
_cell.length_b   1.000
_cell.length_c   1.000
_cell.angle_alpha   90.00
_cell.angle_beta   90.00
_cell.angle_gamma   90.00
#
_symmetry.space_group_name_H-M   'P 1'
#
loop_
_entity.id
_entity.type
_entity.pdbx_description
1 polymer ?
#
loop_
_entity_poly.entity_id
_entity_poly.type
_entity_poly.pdbx_seq_one_letter_code
_entity_poly.pdbx_strand_id
1 'polypeptide(L)'
;MIETSNDGGGKVDNNLADYTHYQRQEAMRKYKIIEPYIKKQQSVQVISNNKQISQRTIYSWVKSYNNQGLIGLINRRRKDLDKAKLNEDTLNYIKNEYLINKGISIASIHRKTVDWCNQMNHPTPSYKQVYTSIKKVSNHLKSYSDLNSKK
;
A
#
# COMPACT_ATOMS: atom_id res chain seq x y z
N MET A 1 -44.09 -12.89 5.11
CA MET A 1 -42.93 -13.21 4.27
C MET A 1 -42.39 -11.92 3.70
N ILE A 2 -41.23 -11.48 4.18
CA ILE A 2 -40.01 -11.19 3.42
C ILE A 2 -38.94 -10.97 4.51
N GLU A 3 -38.03 -11.93 4.62
CA GLU A 3 -36.77 -11.78 5.33
C GLU A 3 -35.86 -10.87 4.51
N THR A 4 -35.33 -9.80 5.10
CA THR A 4 -34.10 -9.18 4.62
C THR A 4 -33.09 -9.21 5.76
N SER A 5 -32.38 -10.33 5.81
CA SER A 5 -31.10 -10.45 6.48
C SER A 5 -30.06 -9.53 5.84
N ASN A 6 -29.06 -9.18 6.66
CA ASN A 6 -27.66 -8.93 6.31
C ASN A 6 -27.19 -7.48 6.16
N ASP A 7 -26.83 -6.85 7.29
CA ASP A 7 -25.62 -6.01 7.37
C ASP A 7 -25.00 -6.08 8.77
N GLY A 8 -24.44 -7.25 9.09
CA GLY A 8 -23.53 -7.41 10.23
C GLY A 8 -22.11 -7.45 9.70
N GLY A 9 -21.45 -6.29 9.60
CA GLY A 9 -20.05 -6.19 9.20
C GLY A 9 -19.16 -7.11 10.02
N GLY A 10 -18.85 -8.28 9.44
CA GLY A 10 -18.11 -9.34 10.10
C GLY A 10 -16.76 -8.84 10.62
N LYS A 11 -16.54 -8.99 11.93
CA LYS A 11 -15.19 -9.05 12.47
C LYS A 11 -14.49 -10.20 11.76
N VAL A 12 -13.64 -9.88 10.79
CA VAL A 12 -12.66 -10.84 10.30
C VAL A 12 -11.73 -11.11 11.47
N ASP A 13 -11.87 -12.27 12.09
CA ASP A 13 -10.95 -12.80 13.09
C ASP A 13 -9.59 -12.97 12.40
N ASN A 14 -8.79 -11.91 12.40
CA ASN A 14 -7.47 -11.94 11.78
C ASN A 14 -6.62 -12.90 12.61
N ASN A 15 -6.08 -13.97 12.01
CA ASN A 15 -5.18 -14.89 12.67
C ASN A 15 -3.72 -14.49 12.36
N LEU A 16 -2.81 -14.69 13.31
CA LEU A 16 -1.38 -14.43 13.10
C LEU A 16 -0.79 -15.31 11.98
N ALA A 17 -1.36 -16.50 11.77
CA ALA A 17 -0.96 -17.44 10.73
C ALA A 17 -1.16 -16.91 9.31
N ASP A 18 -2.13 -16.01 9.10
CA ASP A 18 -2.51 -15.47 7.78
C ASP A 18 -1.48 -14.48 7.20
N TYR A 19 -0.56 -14.00 8.04
CA TYR A 19 0.45 -13.03 7.63
C TYR A 19 1.73 -13.70 7.12
N THR A 20 2.52 -12.99 6.33
CA THR A 20 3.80 -13.53 5.85
C THR A 20 4.80 -13.68 7.01
N HIS A 21 5.79 -14.56 6.86
CA HIS A 21 6.85 -14.72 7.86
C HIS A 21 7.53 -13.39 8.20
N TYR A 22 7.82 -12.58 7.17
CA TYR A 22 8.40 -11.25 7.34
C TYR A 22 7.51 -10.32 8.18
N GLN A 23 6.20 -10.31 7.95
CA GLN A 23 5.26 -9.49 8.72
C GLN A 23 5.19 -9.92 10.19
N ARG A 24 5.18 -11.22 10.46
CA ARG A 24 5.24 -11.77 11.82
C ARG A 24 6.54 -11.39 12.53
N GLN A 25 7.67 -11.47 11.83
CA GLN A 25 8.98 -11.13 12.37
C GLN A 25 9.07 -9.64 12.72
N GLU A 26 8.56 -8.74 11.86
CA GLU A 26 8.52 -7.31 12.16
C GLU A 26 7.61 -6.98 13.35
N ALA A 27 6.45 -7.64 13.47
CA ALA A 27 5.58 -7.49 14.63
C ALA A 27 6.27 -7.94 15.92
N MET A 28 6.98 -9.07 15.87
CA MET A 28 7.77 -9.57 17.00
C MET A 28 8.90 -8.60 17.38
N ARG A 29 9.58 -8.02 16.39
CA ARG A 29 10.62 -7.01 16.62
C ARG A 29 10.06 -5.78 17.35
N LYS A 30 8.88 -5.29 16.95
CA LYS A 30 8.19 -4.19 17.65
C LYS A 30 7.75 -4.59 19.05
N TYR A 31 7.25 -5.81 19.23
CA TYR A 31 6.86 -6.31 20.55
C TYR A 31 8.06 -6.25 21.52
N LYS A 32 9.23 -6.76 21.12
CA LYS A 32 10.45 -6.71 21.93
C LYS A 32 10.87 -5.28 22.34
N ILE A 33 10.50 -4.27 21.56
CA ILE A 33 10.78 -2.87 21.89
C ILE A 33 9.84 -2.35 22.97
N ILE A 34 8.55 -2.71 22.91
CA ILE A 34 7.52 -2.20 23.83
C ILE A 34 7.32 -3.09 25.06
N GLU A 35 7.80 -4.33 25.02
CA GLU A 35 7.69 -5.32 26.09
C GLU A 35 8.17 -4.79 27.46
N PRO A 36 9.31 -4.07 27.58
CA PRO A 36 9.73 -3.51 28.86
C PRO A 36 8.72 -2.51 29.45
N TYR A 37 8.02 -1.75 28.61
CA TYR A 37 6.96 -0.85 29.08
C TYR A 37 5.70 -1.62 29.49
N ILE A 38 5.29 -2.62 28.71
CA ILE A 38 4.13 -3.48 29.03
C ILE A 38 4.35 -4.20 30.37
N LYS A 39 5.57 -4.68 30.62
CA LYS A 39 5.98 -5.33 31.88
C LYS A 39 6.23 -4.33 33.03
N LYS A 40 5.98 -3.03 32.82
CA LYS A 40 6.21 -1.94 33.79
C LYS A 40 7.66 -1.85 34.28
N GLN A 41 8.63 -2.30 33.48
CA GLN A 41 10.05 -2.31 33.81
C GLN A 41 10.76 -1.03 33.37
N GLN A 42 10.30 -0.39 32.29
CA GLN A 42 10.88 0.83 31.76
C GLN A 42 9.79 1.82 31.35
N SER A 43 10.07 3.13 31.48
CA SER A 43 9.18 4.17 30.97
C SER A 43 9.33 4.32 29.45
N VAL A 44 8.29 4.86 28.79
CA VAL A 44 8.34 5.17 27.34
C VAL A 44 9.48 6.13 27.00
N GLN A 45 9.82 7.05 27.89
CA GLN A 45 10.93 7.99 27.70
C GLN A 45 12.28 7.26 27.56
N VAL A 46 12.56 6.29 28.44
CA VAL A 46 13.79 5.50 28.39
C VAL A 46 13.87 4.69 27.10
N ILE A 47 12.78 4.03 26.71
CA ILE A 47 12.72 3.25 25.46
C ILE A 47 12.89 4.15 24.23
N SER A 48 12.23 5.31 24.24
CA SER A 48 12.30 6.31 23.17
C SER A 48 13.74 6.75 22.92
N ASN A 49 14.47 7.11 23.99
CA ASN A 49 15.85 7.56 23.90
C ASN A 49 16.78 6.43 23.45
N ASN A 50 16.64 5.23 24.03
CA ASN A 50 17.52 4.10 23.73
C ASN A 50 17.34 3.56 22.30
N LYS A 51 16.11 3.59 21.77
CA LYS A 51 15.78 3.05 20.44
C LYS A 51 15.69 4.13 19.36
N GLN A 52 15.82 5.40 19.72
CA GLN A 52 15.64 6.53 18.80
C GLN A 52 14.28 6.48 18.07
N ILE A 53 13.23 6.13 18.82
CA ILE A 53 11.84 6.04 18.32
C ILE A 53 11.00 7.05 19.07
N SER A 54 10.19 7.85 18.38
CA SER A 54 9.34 8.83 19.05
C SER A 54 8.40 8.17 20.09
N GLN A 55 8.21 8.85 21.22
CA GLN A 55 7.26 8.40 22.25
C GLN A 55 5.87 8.16 21.68
N ARG A 56 5.41 9.01 20.74
CA ARG A 56 4.12 8.86 20.05
C ARG A 56 4.02 7.52 19.32
N THR A 57 5.09 7.08 18.66
CA THR A 57 5.14 5.79 17.97
C THR A 57 5.04 4.63 18.96
N ILE A 58 5.76 4.71 20.08
CA ILE A 58 5.72 3.69 21.13
C ILE A 58 4.32 3.58 21.73
N TYR A 59 3.69 4.71 22.10
CA TYR A 59 2.32 4.71 22.60
C TYR A 59 1.32 4.15 21.58
N SER A 60 1.49 4.48 20.30
CA SER A 60 0.67 3.91 19.22
C SER A 60 0.80 2.39 19.14
N TRP A 61 2.02 1.85 19.22
CA TRP A 61 2.26 0.41 19.23
C TRP A 61 1.67 -0.28 20.46
N VAL A 62 1.84 0.31 21.65
CA VAL A 62 1.24 -0.24 22.89
C VAL A 62 -0.28 -0.26 22.80
N LYS A 63 -0.89 0.83 22.33
CA LYS A 63 -2.34 0.89 22.12
C LYS A 63 -2.83 -0.18 21.16
N SER A 64 -2.15 -0.37 20.03
CA SER A 64 -2.51 -1.41 19.06
C SER A 64 -2.32 -2.82 19.63
N TYR A 65 -1.26 -3.05 20.40
CA TYR A 65 -1.01 -4.32 21.05
C TYR A 65 -2.08 -4.64 22.11
N ASN A 66 -2.46 -3.68 22.93
CA ASN A 66 -3.50 -3.89 23.95
C ASN A 66 -4.86 -4.22 23.31
N ASN A 67 -5.14 -3.70 22.11
CA ASN A 67 -6.41 -3.93 21.43
C ASN A 67 -6.45 -5.23 20.61
N GLN A 68 -5.31 -5.67 20.03
CA GLN A 68 -5.26 -6.71 19.00
C GLN A 68 -4.13 -7.72 19.18
N GLY A 69 -3.41 -7.67 20.31
CA GLY A 69 -2.21 -8.47 20.55
C GLY A 69 -1.12 -8.22 19.52
N LEU A 70 -0.35 -9.27 19.20
CA LEU A 70 0.76 -9.20 18.25
C LEU A 70 0.32 -8.77 16.83
N ILE A 71 -0.92 -9.08 16.45
CA ILE A 71 -1.50 -8.71 15.15
C ILE A 71 -1.63 -7.19 15.02
N GLY A 72 -1.88 -6.49 16.13
CA GLY A 72 -1.91 -5.01 16.16
C GLY A 72 -0.57 -4.36 15.83
N LEU A 73 0.54 -5.09 15.93
CA LEU A 73 1.87 -4.60 15.61
C LEU A 73 2.27 -4.83 14.14
N ILE A 74 1.50 -5.65 13.41
CA ILE A 74 1.72 -5.87 11.99
C ILE A 74 1.40 -4.58 11.23
N ASN A 75 2.29 -4.16 10.34
CA ASN A 75 2.02 -3.06 9.43
C ASN A 75 0.89 -3.46 8.48
N ARG A 76 -0.34 -3.03 8.77
CA ARG A 76 -1.45 -3.22 7.87
C ARG A 76 -1.22 -2.36 6.62
N ARG A 77 -1.11 -3.02 5.47
CA ARG A 77 -1.20 -2.34 4.19
C ARG A 77 -2.55 -1.62 4.16
N ARG A 78 -2.54 -0.35 3.74
CA ARG A 78 -3.76 0.43 3.52
C ARG A 78 -4.68 -0.33 2.56
N LYS A 79 -5.93 -0.59 2.98
CA LYS A 79 -6.92 -1.34 2.16
C LYS A 79 -7.23 -0.63 0.83
N ASP A 80 -7.11 0.69 0.80
CA ASP A 80 -7.35 1.53 -0.37
C ASP A 80 -6.11 1.72 -1.25
N LEU A 81 -4.93 1.27 -0.82
CA LEU A 81 -3.71 1.33 -1.64
C LEU A 81 -3.89 0.62 -2.98
N ASP A 82 -4.65 -0.47 -2.98
CA ASP A 82 -4.96 -1.23 -4.19
C ASP A 82 -6.27 -0.79 -4.85
N LYS A 83 -7.14 -0.02 -4.17
CA LYS A 83 -8.39 0.53 -4.74
C LYS A 83 -8.16 1.78 -5.59
N ALA A 84 -7.07 2.52 -5.36
CA ALA A 84 -6.66 3.63 -6.23
C ALA A 84 -6.05 3.15 -7.57
N LYS A 85 -6.09 1.85 -7.85
CA LYS A 85 -5.61 1.30 -9.12
C LYS A 85 -6.63 1.57 -10.21
N LEU A 86 -6.12 2.05 -11.34
CA LEU A 86 -6.87 2.12 -12.58
C LEU A 86 -7.29 0.70 -12.99
N ASN A 87 -8.45 0.57 -13.62
CA ASN A 87 -8.86 -0.69 -14.24
C ASN A 87 -7.84 -1.09 -15.31
N GLU A 88 -7.78 -2.40 -15.59
CA GLU A 88 -6.79 -2.98 -16.48
C GLU A 88 -6.85 -2.39 -17.89
N ASP A 89 -8.05 -2.13 -18.40
CA ASP A 89 -8.25 -1.55 -19.73
C ASP A 89 -7.64 -0.14 -19.83
N THR A 90 -7.89 0.71 -18.83
CA THR A 90 -7.28 2.05 -18.76
C THR A 90 -5.76 1.97 -18.66
N LEU A 91 -5.22 1.02 -17.89
CA LEU A 91 -3.77 0.81 -17.81
C LEU A 91 -3.19 0.39 -19.16
N ASN A 92 -3.87 -0.50 -19.89
CA ASN A 92 -3.43 -0.96 -21.20
C ASN A 92 -3.52 0.15 -22.24
N TYR A 93 -4.58 0.95 -22.22
CA TYR A 93 -4.70 2.14 -23.06
C TYR A 93 -3.53 3.11 -22.83
N ILE A 94 -3.24 3.48 -21.57
CA ILE A 94 -2.11 4.37 -21.23
C ILE A 94 -0.78 3.80 -21.73
N LYS A 95 -0.55 2.50 -21.54
CA LYS A 95 0.68 1.82 -22.01
C LYS A 95 0.79 1.90 -23.52
N ASN A 96 -0.27 1.55 -24.24
CA ASN A 96 -0.29 1.52 -25.70
C ASN A 96 -0.07 2.92 -26.27
N GLU A 97 -0.77 3.94 -25.75
CA GLU A 97 -0.58 5.33 -26.16
C GLU A 97 0.87 5.81 -25.95
N TYR A 98 1.48 5.47 -24.81
CA TYR A 98 2.86 5.83 -24.52
C TYR A 98 3.87 5.11 -25.44
N LEU A 99 3.63 3.83 -25.75
CA LEU A 99 4.54 3.03 -26.58
C LEU A 99 4.46 3.36 -28.07
N ILE A 100 3.24 3.64 -28.57
CA ILE A 100 3.00 4.01 -29.97
C ILE A 100 3.48 5.44 -30.23
N ASN A 101 3.13 6.39 -29.36
CA ASN A 101 3.41 7.81 -29.56
C ASN A 101 4.67 8.23 -28.78
N LYS A 102 5.83 7.71 -29.15
CA LYS A 102 7.11 8.09 -28.54
C LYS A 102 7.46 9.55 -28.84
N GLY A 103 6.97 10.48 -28.01
CA GLY A 103 7.19 11.92 -28.18
C GLY A 103 6.05 12.80 -27.68
N ILE A 104 4.88 12.25 -27.38
CA ILE A 104 3.79 13.05 -26.79
C ILE A 104 4.01 13.28 -25.30
N SER A 105 3.63 14.47 -24.84
CA SER A 105 3.73 14.81 -23.43
C SER A 105 2.79 13.95 -22.58
N ILE A 106 3.17 13.73 -21.32
CA ILE A 106 2.33 13.03 -20.34
C ILE A 106 0.96 13.71 -20.19
N ALA A 107 0.91 15.04 -20.33
CA ALA A 107 -0.34 15.80 -20.33
C ALA A 107 -1.23 15.45 -21.55
N SER A 108 -0.65 15.27 -22.74
CA SER A 108 -1.40 14.77 -23.91
C SER A 108 -1.93 13.36 -23.68
N ILE A 109 -1.12 12.46 -23.12
CA ILE A 109 -1.57 11.10 -22.80
C ILE A 109 -2.72 11.14 -21.79
N HIS A 110 -2.62 11.99 -20.76
CA HIS A 110 -3.69 12.16 -19.77
C HIS A 110 -5.00 12.62 -20.41
N ARG A 111 -4.97 13.65 -21.26
CA ARG A 111 -6.17 14.12 -22.00
C ARG A 111 -6.81 13.01 -22.82
N LYS A 112 -6.03 12.33 -23.67
CA LYS A 112 -6.52 11.20 -24.48
C LYS A 112 -7.11 10.09 -23.61
N THR A 113 -6.48 9.80 -22.48
CA THR A 113 -6.96 8.77 -21.54
C THR A 113 -8.29 9.17 -20.92
N VAL A 114 -8.48 10.44 -20.55
CA VAL A 114 -9.76 10.96 -20.04
C VAL A 114 -10.85 10.84 -21.10
N ASP A 115 -10.56 11.26 -22.34
CA ASP A 115 -11.51 11.17 -23.45
C ASP A 115 -11.95 9.72 -23.71
N TRP A 116 -10.98 8.80 -23.74
CA TRP A 116 -11.24 7.37 -23.90
C TRP A 116 -12.03 6.77 -22.72
N CYS A 117 -11.72 7.15 -21.48
CA CYS A 117 -12.46 6.68 -20.31
C CYS A 117 -13.91 7.15 -20.33
N ASN A 118 -14.16 8.40 -20.75
CA ASN A 118 -15.51 8.92 -20.90
C ASN A 118 -16.31 8.15 -21.96
N GLN A 119 -15.69 7.78 -23.08
CA GLN A 119 -16.32 6.99 -24.14
C GLN A 119 -16.65 5.56 -23.70
N MET A 120 -15.76 4.94 -22.90
CA MET A 120 -15.92 3.56 -22.42
C MET A 120 -16.66 3.47 -21.08
N ASN A 121 -17.19 4.59 -20.58
CA ASN A 121 -17.91 4.70 -19.31
C ASN A 121 -17.09 4.20 -18.10
N HIS A 122 -15.78 4.46 -18.13
CA HIS A 122 -14.80 4.08 -17.11
C HIS A 122 -14.46 5.26 -16.17
N PRO A 123 -14.01 5.00 -14.92
CA PRO A 123 -13.60 6.05 -14.01
C PRO A 123 -12.38 6.80 -14.56
N THR A 124 -12.51 8.12 -14.67
CA THR A 124 -11.44 8.97 -15.23
C THR A 124 -10.21 8.99 -14.33
N PRO A 125 -9.01 8.77 -14.89
CA PRO A 125 -7.77 8.82 -14.11
C PRO A 125 -7.33 10.26 -13.79
N SER A 126 -6.74 10.42 -12.60
CA SER A 126 -5.92 11.58 -12.28
C SER A 126 -4.63 11.60 -13.10
N TYR A 127 -4.14 12.80 -13.42
CA TYR A 127 -2.82 13.00 -14.01
C TYR A 127 -1.73 12.22 -13.26
N LYS A 128 -1.79 12.17 -11.92
CA LYS A 128 -0.79 11.46 -11.11
C LYS A 128 -0.83 9.95 -11.36
N GLN A 129 -2.01 9.37 -11.59
CA GLN A 129 -2.16 7.95 -11.89
C GLN A 129 -1.59 7.63 -13.28
N VAL A 130 -1.86 8.47 -14.28
CA VAL A 130 -1.26 8.35 -15.64
C VAL A 130 0.26 8.46 -15.57
N TYR A 131 0.78 9.52 -14.94
CA TYR A 131 2.22 9.75 -14.76
C TYR A 131 2.91 8.56 -14.09
N THR A 132 2.32 8.03 -13.02
CA THR A 132 2.89 6.92 -12.25
C THR A 132 2.89 5.62 -13.07
N SER A 133 1.85 5.40 -13.88
CA SER A 133 1.75 4.25 -14.78
C SER A 133 2.84 4.29 -15.85
N ILE A 134 3.01 5.44 -16.52
CA ILE A 134 4.07 5.64 -17.52
C ILE A 134 5.47 5.48 -16.90
N LYS A 135 5.70 6.07 -15.72
CA LYS A 135 7.00 5.97 -15.03
C LYS A 135 7.39 4.52 -14.70
N LYS A 136 6.41 3.68 -14.34
CA LYS A 136 6.64 2.24 -14.14
C LYS A 136 7.08 1.58 -15.44
N VAL A 137 6.35 1.81 -16.54
CA VAL A 137 6.68 1.27 -17.87
C VAL A 137 8.07 1.69 -18.31
N SER A 138 8.42 2.98 -18.19
CA SER A 138 9.74 3.48 -18.56
C SER A 138 10.86 2.85 -17.73
N ASN A 139 10.63 2.64 -16.43
CA ASN A 139 11.62 2.02 -15.54
C ASN A 139 11.83 0.54 -15.88
N HIS A 140 10.76 -0.19 -16.20
CA HIS A 140 10.86 -1.58 -16.67
C HIS A 140 11.65 -1.69 -17.98
N LEU A 141 11.40 -0.77 -18.94
CA LEU A 141 12.14 -0.73 -20.20
C LEU A 141 13.63 -0.43 -19.98
N LYS A 142 13.97 0.55 -19.15
CA LYS A 142 15.37 0.86 -18.79
C LYS A 142 16.07 -0.32 -18.14
N SER A 143 15.41 -0.95 -17.16
CA SER A 143 15.95 -2.14 -16.49
C SER A 143 16.21 -3.28 -17.47
N TYR A 144 15.36 -3.48 -18.48
CA TYR A 144 15.56 -4.51 -19.49
C TYR A 144 16.72 -4.19 -20.44
N SER A 145 16.88 -2.92 -20.83
CA SER A 145 18.04 -2.47 -21.60
C SER A 145 19.36 -2.61 -20.84
N ASP A 146 19.40 -2.22 -19.56
CA ASP A 146 20.60 -2.27 -18.72
C ASP A 146 21.09 -3.71 -18.47
N LEU A 147 20.17 -4.69 -18.44
CA LEU A 147 20.48 -6.11 -18.33
C LEU A 147 21.06 -6.70 -19.62
N ASN A 148 20.66 -6.19 -20.78
CA ASN A 148 21.10 -6.69 -22.08
C ASN A 148 22.38 -6.00 -22.60
N SER A 149 22.76 -4.84 -22.06
CA SER A 149 24.00 -4.12 -22.41
C SER A 149 25.25 -4.59 -21.66
N LYS A 150 25.13 -5.60 -20.76
CA LYS A 150 26.25 -6.18 -19.99
C LYS A 150 26.69 -7.57 -20.50
N LYS A 151 26.37 -7.89 -21.75
CA LYS A 151 26.81 -9.08 -22.46
C LYS A 151 27.78 -8.68 -23.55
#